data_AF-A0A951VVD5-F1
#
_entry.id   AF-A0A951VVD5-F1
#
_cell.length_a   1.000
_cell.length_b   1.000
_cell.length_c   1.000
_cell.angle_alpha   90.00
_cell.angle_beta   90.00
_cell.angle_gamma   90.00
#
_symmetry.space_group_name_H-M   'P 1'
#
loop_
_entity.id
_entity.type
_entity.pdbx_description
1 polymer ?
#
loop_
_entity_poly.entity_id
_entity_poly.type
_entity_poly.pdbx_seq_one_letter_code
_entity_poly.pdbx_strand_id
1 'polypeptide(L)'
;MKFLVPVVFLSVLISGCDKFEDPKPVNQMQVTDNFHSNPDEEDRSPQLKDAADKSYEAYKDDKSESNKQAAIKSNLEAGIYFMYDAPLPPREKYRPALNFFRRVLLLDPQNHDATINKDKIEEIYKMMGKEIPESEL
;
A
#
# COMPACT_ATOMS: atom_id res chain seq x y z
N MET A 1 43.17 -20.65 17.92
CA MET A 1 43.78 -21.04 16.62
C MET A 1 43.38 -19.99 15.59
N LYS A 2 44.35 -19.24 15.06
CA LYS A 2 44.16 -18.19 14.05
C LYS A 2 44.37 -18.84 12.67
N PHE A 3 43.33 -18.94 11.86
CA PHE A 3 43.47 -19.32 10.45
C PHE A 3 43.43 -18.06 9.58
N LEU A 4 44.62 -17.72 9.11
CA LEU A 4 44.92 -16.72 8.10
C LEU A 4 44.80 -17.41 6.74
N VAL A 5 43.85 -17.01 5.89
CA VAL A 5 43.78 -17.43 4.48
C VAL A 5 43.90 -16.16 3.63
N PRO A 6 44.98 -15.99 2.87
CA PRO A 6 45.15 -14.85 1.97
C PRO A 6 44.83 -15.23 0.51
N VAL A 7 44.28 -14.25 -0.22
CA VAL A 7 44.38 -14.06 -1.68
C VAL A 7 43.53 -15.07 -2.50
N VAL A 8 42.63 -14.66 -3.39
CA VAL A 8 42.92 -14.13 -4.73
C VAL A 8 41.86 -13.12 -5.17
N PHE A 9 42.32 -11.92 -5.49
CA PHE A 9 41.63 -10.90 -6.27
C PHE A 9 41.56 -11.37 -7.73
N LEU A 10 40.37 -11.53 -8.30
CA LEU A 10 40.20 -11.63 -9.74
C LEU A 10 39.13 -10.62 -10.19
N SER A 11 39.61 -9.44 -10.55
CA SER A 11 38.84 -8.38 -11.17
C SER A 11 38.57 -8.75 -12.62
N VAL A 12 37.34 -9.19 -12.92
CA VAL A 12 36.85 -9.26 -14.30
C VAL A 12 36.07 -7.99 -14.57
N LEU A 13 36.71 -7.04 -15.25
CA LEU A 13 36.06 -5.88 -15.86
C LEU A 13 35.41 -6.35 -17.17
N ILE A 14 34.11 -6.60 -17.15
CA ILE A 14 33.33 -6.74 -18.38
C ILE A 14 32.93 -5.33 -18.82
N SER A 15 33.74 -4.75 -19.71
CA SER A 15 33.36 -3.58 -20.49
C SER A 15 32.40 -4.03 -21.60
N GLY A 16 31.10 -4.06 -21.28
CA GLY A 16 30.02 -4.11 -22.25
C GLY A 16 29.41 -2.73 -22.42
N CYS A 17 29.84 -1.99 -23.44
CA CYS A 17 29.13 -0.81 -23.93
C CYS A 17 27.94 -1.30 -24.76
N ASP A 18 26.82 -1.56 -24.10
CA ASP A 18 25.56 -1.74 -24.80
C ASP A 18 25.01 -0.38 -25.27
N LYS A 19 24.58 -0.41 -26.52
CA LYS A 19 24.07 0.71 -27.30
C LYS A 19 22.92 1.38 -26.55
N PHE A 20 23.11 2.65 -26.24
CA PHE A 20 22.05 3.55 -25.78
C PHE A 20 21.15 3.83 -27.00
N GLU A 21 20.04 3.10 -27.13
CA GLU A 21 18.96 3.47 -28.03
C GLU A 21 18.26 4.71 -27.45
N ASP A 22 18.12 5.75 -28.28
CA ASP A 22 17.46 6.99 -27.89
C ASP A 22 16.04 6.71 -27.34
N PRO A 23 15.69 7.18 -26.12
CA PRO A 23 14.32 7.09 -25.67
C PRO A 23 13.46 7.98 -26.58
N LYS A 24 12.58 7.32 -27.35
CA LYS A 24 11.49 7.99 -28.07
C LYS A 24 10.75 8.93 -27.11
N PRO A 25 10.35 10.13 -27.56
CA PRO A 25 9.65 11.07 -26.70
C PRO A 25 8.39 10.39 -26.16
N VAL A 26 8.35 10.17 -24.83
CA VAL A 26 7.15 9.75 -24.13
C VAL A 26 6.18 10.91 -24.24
N ASN A 27 5.28 10.75 -25.21
CA ASN A 27 4.11 11.57 -25.40
C ASN A 27 3.38 11.66 -24.05
N GLN A 28 3.25 12.88 -23.54
CA GLN A 28 2.33 13.18 -22.46
C GLN A 28 0.91 12.76 -22.87
N MET A 29 0.10 12.45 -21.86
CA MET A 29 -1.32 12.11 -21.93
C MET A 29 -1.67 10.75 -22.56
N GLN A 30 -2.00 9.82 -21.66
CA GLN A 30 -3.37 9.32 -21.59
C GLN A 30 -3.63 8.88 -20.15
N VAL A 31 -4.15 9.80 -19.33
CA VAL A 31 -5.00 9.43 -18.20
C VAL A 31 -6.24 8.82 -18.85
N THR A 32 -6.20 7.52 -19.14
CA THR A 32 -7.43 6.80 -19.40
C THR A 32 -8.08 6.58 -18.05
N ASP A 33 -9.11 7.37 -17.78
CA ASP A 33 -10.16 7.09 -16.81
C ASP A 33 -10.85 5.77 -17.20
N ASN A 34 -10.15 4.65 -17.08
CA ASN A 34 -10.72 3.33 -17.12
C ASN A 34 -11.04 2.94 -15.69
N PHE A 35 -12.02 3.63 -15.11
CA PHE A 35 -12.81 3.12 -14.00
C PHE A 35 -13.68 1.99 -14.54
N HIS A 36 -13.05 0.89 -14.96
CA HIS A 36 -13.75 -0.36 -15.27
C HIS A 36 -14.02 -1.05 -13.93
N SER A 37 -14.95 -0.51 -13.16
CA SER A 37 -15.70 -1.34 -12.23
C SER A 37 -16.45 -2.36 -13.07
N ASN A 38 -16.07 -3.63 -12.99
CA ASN A 38 -16.92 -4.71 -13.49
C ASN A 38 -18.29 -4.53 -12.84
N PRO A 39 -19.37 -4.25 -13.61
CA PRO A 39 -20.68 -3.99 -13.03
C PRO A 39 -21.28 -5.22 -12.33
N ASP A 40 -20.64 -6.39 -12.48
CA ASP A 40 -21.02 -7.65 -11.85
C ASP A 40 -20.26 -7.95 -10.54
N GLU A 41 -19.28 -7.12 -10.14
CA GLU A 41 -18.67 -7.24 -8.81
C GLU A 41 -19.54 -6.53 -7.78
N GLU A 42 -20.15 -7.31 -6.89
CA GLU A 42 -20.90 -6.82 -5.73
C GLU A 42 -20.06 -5.80 -4.96
N ASP A 43 -20.66 -4.66 -4.57
CA ASP A 43 -19.99 -3.67 -3.72
C ASP A 43 -19.63 -4.31 -2.37
N ARG A 44 -18.34 -4.61 -2.18
CA ARG A 44 -17.78 -5.23 -0.97
C ARG A 44 -17.41 -4.20 0.10
N SER A 45 -17.63 -2.91 -0.16
CA SER A 45 -17.23 -1.83 0.75
C SER A 45 -17.81 -2.01 2.17
N PRO A 46 -19.11 -2.33 2.35
CA PRO A 46 -19.67 -2.55 3.69
C PRO A 46 -19.04 -3.73 4.41
N GLN A 47 -18.88 -4.87 3.73
CA GLN A 47 -18.41 -6.12 4.31
C GLN A 47 -16.95 -6.02 4.74
N LEU A 48 -16.11 -5.41 3.89
CA LEU A 48 -14.68 -5.23 4.18
C LEU A 48 -14.45 -4.19 5.29
N LYS A 49 -15.22 -3.11 5.28
CA LYS A 49 -15.19 -2.13 6.38
C LYS A 49 -15.59 -2.78 7.71
N ASP A 50 -16.71 -3.50 7.74
CA ASP A 50 -17.18 -4.18 8.94
C ASP A 50 -16.18 -5.22 9.45
N ALA A 51 -15.53 -5.98 8.56
CA ALA A 51 -14.51 -6.95 8.93
C ALA A 51 -13.25 -6.28 9.52
N ALA A 52 -12.79 -5.19 8.91
CA ALA A 52 -11.66 -4.40 9.41
C ALA A 52 -11.95 -3.77 10.77
N ASP A 53 -13.14 -3.19 10.94
CA ASP A 53 -13.55 -2.59 12.21
C ASP A 53 -13.70 -3.64 13.31
N LYS A 54 -14.45 -4.72 13.07
CA LYS A 54 -14.65 -5.80 14.06
C LYS A 54 -13.34 -6.45 14.50
N SER A 55 -12.43 -6.71 13.57
CA SER A 55 -11.13 -7.30 13.91
C SER A 55 -10.24 -6.34 14.71
N TYR A 56 -10.29 -5.04 14.41
CA TYR A 56 -9.56 -4.03 15.18
C TYR A 56 -10.14 -3.84 16.59
N GLU A 57 -11.47 -3.83 16.74
CA GLU A 57 -12.13 -3.86 18.06
C GLU A 57 -11.75 -5.11 18.86
N ALA A 58 -11.78 -6.29 18.23
CA ALA A 58 -11.38 -7.54 18.89
C ALA A 58 -9.92 -7.50 19.38
N TYR A 59 -9.00 -6.88 18.64
CA TYR A 59 -7.63 -6.66 19.09
C TYR A 59 -7.55 -5.66 20.26
N LYS A 60 -8.37 -4.59 20.26
CA LYS A 60 -8.41 -3.64 21.37
C LYS A 60 -8.92 -4.30 22.65
N ASP A 61 -9.92 -5.17 22.53
CA ASP A 61 -10.49 -5.94 23.64
C ASP A 61 -9.55 -7.02 24.16
N ASP A 62 -8.95 -7.80 23.25
CA ASP A 62 -7.95 -8.81 23.56
C ASP A 62 -6.75 -8.67 22.62
N LYS A 63 -5.64 -8.20 23.18
CA LYS A 63 -4.37 -7.93 22.48
C LYS A 63 -3.56 -9.20 22.17
N SER A 64 -4.22 -10.35 22.05
CA SER A 64 -3.59 -11.60 21.63
C SER A 64 -2.98 -11.47 20.24
N GLU A 65 -1.91 -12.25 19.99
CA GLU A 65 -1.25 -12.24 18.68
C GLU A 65 -2.20 -12.68 17.57
N SER A 66 -3.13 -13.60 17.86
CA SER A 66 -4.17 -14.00 16.90
C SER A 66 -5.06 -12.83 16.48
N ASN A 67 -5.56 -12.04 17.44
CA ASN A 67 -6.41 -10.88 17.12
C ASN A 67 -5.61 -9.78 16.43
N LYS A 68 -4.34 -9.58 16.82
CA LYS A 68 -3.44 -8.65 16.15
C LYS A 68 -3.28 -9.00 14.67
N GLN A 69 -3.00 -10.26 14.35
CA GLN A 69 -2.85 -10.73 12.97
C GLN A 69 -4.16 -10.64 12.17
N ALA A 70 -5.30 -10.95 12.80
CA ALA A 70 -6.61 -10.77 12.17
C ALA A 70 -6.90 -9.29 11.85
N ALA A 71 -6.57 -8.39 12.77
CA ALA A 71 -6.71 -6.95 12.58
C ALA A 71 -5.81 -6.43 11.46
N ILE A 72 -4.52 -6.81 11.46
CA ILE A 72 -3.57 -6.47 10.38
C ILE A 72 -4.12 -6.91 9.03
N LYS A 73 -4.49 -8.19 8.90
CA LYS A 73 -4.96 -8.76 7.63
C LYS A 73 -6.21 -8.03 7.12
N SER A 74 -7.22 -7.87 7.96
CA SER A 74 -8.52 -7.34 7.54
C SER A 74 -8.43 -5.83 7.22
N ASN A 75 -7.64 -5.07 7.99
CA ASN A 75 -7.40 -3.66 7.69
C ASN A 75 -6.55 -3.49 6.42
N LEU A 76 -5.55 -4.34 6.18
CA LEU A 76 -4.77 -4.27 4.94
C LEU A 76 -5.65 -4.56 3.72
N GLU A 77 -6.48 -5.62 3.78
CA GLU A 77 -7.43 -5.95 2.70
C GLU A 77 -8.43 -4.82 2.45
N ALA A 78 -9.05 -4.27 3.50
CA ALA A 78 -9.96 -3.15 3.36
C ALA A 78 -9.27 -1.90 2.80
N GLY A 79 -8.05 -1.58 3.27
CA GLY A 79 -7.27 -0.45 2.77
C GLY A 79 -7.01 -0.54 1.27
N ILE A 80 -6.57 -1.71 0.79
CA ILE A 80 -6.31 -1.98 -0.63
C ILE A 80 -7.61 -1.86 -1.45
N TYR A 81 -8.67 -2.52 -1.01
CA TYR A 81 -9.96 -2.48 -1.73
C TYR A 81 -10.51 -1.06 -1.84
N PHE A 82 -10.56 -0.32 -0.73
CA PHE A 82 -11.03 1.07 -0.75
C PHE A 82 -10.13 1.98 -1.60
N MET A 83 -8.84 1.69 -1.71
CA MET A 83 -7.95 2.48 -2.56
C MET A 83 -8.17 2.23 -4.06
N TYR A 84 -8.32 0.96 -4.45
CA TYR A 84 -8.25 0.55 -5.86
C TYR A 84 -9.60 0.14 -6.45
N ASP A 85 -10.38 -0.66 -5.73
CA ASP A 85 -11.48 -1.45 -6.32
C ASP A 85 -12.87 -0.94 -5.93
N ALA A 86 -13.01 -0.27 -4.79
CA ALA A 86 -14.31 0.22 -4.32
C ALA A 86 -14.96 1.13 -5.38
N PRO A 87 -16.25 0.91 -5.72
CA PRO A 87 -17.01 1.67 -6.72
C PRO A 87 -17.46 3.04 -6.18
N LEU A 88 -16.56 3.71 -5.45
CA LEU A 88 -16.76 4.98 -4.78
C LEU A 88 -15.88 6.06 -5.45
N PRO A 89 -16.31 7.33 -5.45
CA PRO A 89 -15.47 8.40 -5.95
C PRO A 89 -14.22 8.57 -5.07
N PRO A 90 -13.11 9.10 -5.62
CA PRO A 90 -11.85 9.33 -4.89
C PRO A 90 -11.99 9.97 -3.50
N ARG A 91 -12.88 10.96 -3.38
CA ARG A 91 -13.11 11.71 -2.12
C ARG A 91 -13.71 10.84 -1.01
N GLU A 92 -14.46 9.81 -1.37
CA GLU A 92 -15.14 8.93 -0.42
C GLU A 92 -14.27 7.72 -0.08
N LYS A 93 -13.46 7.24 -1.02
CA LYS A 93 -12.69 6.00 -0.84
C LYS A 93 -11.31 6.17 -0.20
N TYR A 94 -10.64 7.32 -0.38
CA TYR A 94 -9.29 7.51 0.16
C TYR A 94 -9.21 7.74 1.67
N ARG A 95 -10.21 8.41 2.26
CA ARG A 95 -10.24 8.62 3.73
C ARG A 95 -10.31 7.31 4.51
N PRO A 96 -11.26 6.37 4.24
CA PRO A 96 -11.29 5.10 4.93
C PRO A 96 -10.04 4.26 4.64
N ALA A 97 -9.56 4.20 3.39
CA ALA A 97 -8.32 3.49 3.06
C ALA A 97 -7.12 3.98 3.88
N LEU A 98 -6.96 5.30 4.02
CA LEU A 98 -5.90 5.90 4.83
C LEU A 98 -5.98 5.49 6.30
N ASN A 99 -7.19 5.45 6.89
CA ASN A 99 -7.37 4.99 8.26
C ASN A 99 -6.95 3.52 8.42
N PHE A 100 -7.40 2.65 7.52
CA PHE A 100 -7.04 1.24 7.59
C PHE A 100 -5.53 0.99 7.49
N PHE A 101 -4.81 1.66 6.59
CA PHE A 101 -3.36 1.55 6.53
C PHE A 101 -2.66 2.07 7.79
N ARG A 102 -3.17 3.16 8.40
CA ARG A 102 -2.64 3.66 9.68
C ARG A 102 -2.86 2.64 10.80
N ARG A 103 -4.01 1.99 10.88
CA ARG A 103 -4.27 0.91 11.84
C ARG A 103 -3.30 -0.25 11.65
N VAL A 104 -3.04 -0.66 10.40
CA VAL A 104 -2.02 -1.68 10.10
C VAL A 104 -0.65 -1.26 10.66
N LEU A 105 -0.22 -0.02 10.39
CA LEU A 105 1.11 0.46 10.81
C LEU A 105 1.27 0.67 12.32
N LEU A 106 0.16 0.81 13.07
CA LEU A 106 0.21 0.79 14.53
C LEU A 106 0.51 -0.61 15.07
N LEU A 107 -0.01 -1.64 14.41
CA LEU A 107 0.15 -3.04 14.83
C LEU A 107 1.44 -3.65 14.27
N ASP A 108 1.77 -3.30 13.03
CA ASP A 108 2.95 -3.74 12.29
C ASP A 108 3.63 -2.54 11.61
N PRO A 109 4.52 -1.83 12.34
CA PRO A 109 5.23 -0.66 11.81
C PRO A 109 6.15 -0.96 10.62
N GLN A 110 6.48 -2.23 10.37
CA GLN A 110 7.34 -2.66 9.26
C GLN A 110 6.52 -3.13 8.05
N ASN A 111 5.20 -2.95 8.07
CA ASN A 111 4.33 -3.33 6.97
C ASN A 111 4.59 -2.45 5.74
N HIS A 112 5.34 -3.00 4.79
CA HIS A 112 5.73 -2.30 3.57
C HIS A 112 4.51 -1.89 2.72
N ASP A 113 3.53 -2.78 2.56
CA ASP A 113 2.35 -2.50 1.75
C ASP A 113 1.52 -1.35 2.34
N ALA A 114 1.30 -1.35 3.65
CA ALA A 114 0.56 -0.26 4.30
C ALA A 114 1.30 1.08 4.22
N THR A 115 2.63 1.09 4.33
CA THR A 115 3.44 2.31 4.21
C THR A 115 3.33 2.90 2.80
N ILE A 116 3.57 2.08 1.77
CA ILE A 116 3.50 2.51 0.37
C ILE A 116 2.12 3.08 0.03
N ASN A 117 1.06 2.38 0.42
CA ASN A 117 -0.30 2.82 0.09
C ASN A 117 -0.76 4.04 0.91
N LYS A 118 -0.37 4.14 2.19
CA LYS A 118 -0.59 5.36 2.99
C LYS A 118 0.07 6.57 2.32
N ASP A 119 1.35 6.47 1.99
CA ASP A 119 2.11 7.58 1.41
C ASP A 119 1.54 8.03 0.07
N LYS A 120 1.11 7.08 -0.77
CA LYS A 120 0.44 7.37 -2.04
C LYS A 120 -0.89 8.09 -1.85
N ILE A 121 -1.70 7.72 -0.85
CA ILE A 121 -2.94 8.45 -0.54
C ILE A 121 -2.62 9.87 -0.03
N GLU A 122 -1.63 10.02 0.84
CA GLU A 122 -1.20 11.32 1.36
C GLU A 122 -0.68 12.25 0.24
N GLU A 123 0.00 11.71 -0.76
CA GLU A 123 0.38 12.44 -1.98
C GLU A 123 -0.85 12.87 -2.80
N ILE A 124 -1.85 12.00 -2.96
CA ILE A 124 -3.10 12.36 -3.64
C ILE A 124 -3.82 13.52 -2.95
N TYR A 125 -3.88 13.54 -1.61
CA TYR A 125 -4.41 14.69 -0.86
C TYR A 125 -3.65 15.99 -1.18
N LYS A 126 -2.32 15.94 -1.19
CA LYS A 126 -1.48 17.10 -1.56
C LYS A 126 -1.76 17.57 -2.99
N MET A 127 -1.85 16.66 -3.96
CA MET A 127 -2.16 17.00 -5.36
C MET A 127 -3.56 17.61 -5.52
N MET A 128 -4.53 17.21 -4.69
CA MET A 128 -5.87 17.81 -4.65
C MET A 128 -5.92 19.18 -3.95
N GLY A 129 -4.80 19.67 -3.38
CA GLY A 129 -4.77 20.87 -2.54
C GLY A 129 -5.61 20.72 -1.28
N LYS A 130 -5.67 19.49 -0.73
CA LYS A 130 -6.43 19.15 0.47
C LYS A 130 -5.48 18.80 1.61
N GLU A 131 -5.92 19.12 2.82
CA GLU A 131 -5.26 18.63 4.02
C GLU A 131 -5.40 17.12 4.12
N ILE A 132 -4.36 16.48 4.65
CA ILE A 132 -4.40 15.05 4.97
C ILE A 132 -5.31 14.91 6.20
N PRO A 133 -6.40 14.12 6.13
CA PRO A 133 -7.29 13.95 7.28
C PRO A 133 -6.55 13.36 8.50
N GLU A 134 -6.93 13.82 9.69
CA GLU A 134 -6.48 13.22 10.94
C GLU A 134 -6.99 11.78 11.08
N SER A 135 -6.29 10.97 11.86
CA SER A 135 -6.62 9.56 12.05
C SER A 135 -7.75 9.36 13.06
N GLU A 136 -8.73 8.52 12.74
CA GLU A 136 -9.80 8.08 13.67
C GLU A 136 -9.44 6.69 14.24
N LEU A 137 -8.43 6.67 15.11
CA LEU A 137 -7.86 5.46 15.71
C LEU A 137 -8.48 5.13 17.06
#